data_AF-A0A1I3U8F0-F1
#
_entry.id   AF-A0A1I3U8F0-F1
#
_cell.length_a   1.000
_cell.length_b   1.000
_cell.length_c   1.000
_cell.angle_alpha   90.00
_cell.angle_beta   90.00
_cell.angle_gamma   90.00
#
_symmetry.space_group_name_H-M   'P 1'
#
loop_
_entity.id
_entity.type
_entity.pdbx_description
1 polymer ?
#
loop_
_entity_poly.entity_id
_entity_poly.type
_entity_poly.pdbx_seq_one_letter_code
_entity_poly.pdbx_strand_id
1 'polypeptide(L)'
;MAKKQVLVACGAGIATSTVVNGAIEEMAKENNLDVDLVQIKISEVGGYVDTADLLVTTAMTQKEFPFPVINARTFLTGIGTEQTKKEILQELQK
;
A
#
# COMPACT_ATOMS: atom_id res chain seq x y z
N MET A 1 17.59 1.01 9.94
CA MET A 1 17.00 0.82 8.60
C MET A 1 15.50 0.72 8.85
N ALA A 2 14.75 1.77 8.52
CA ALA A 2 13.34 1.86 8.88
C ALA A 2 12.53 0.96 7.94
N LYS A 3 12.13 -0.22 8.43
CA LYS A 3 11.14 -1.04 7.75
C LYS A 3 9.82 -0.28 7.81
N LYS A 4 9.29 0.12 6.68
CA LYS A 4 7.99 0.79 6.62
C LYS A 4 6.95 -0.17 6.09
N GLN A 5 5.90 -0.34 6.88
CA GLN A 5 4.86 -1.32 6.61
C GLN A 5 3.67 -0.64 5.92
N VAL A 6 3.37 -1.10 4.72
CA VAL A 6 2.35 -0.56 3.81
C VAL A 6 1.24 -1.60 3.71
N LEU A 7 0.06 -1.27 4.19
CA LEU A 7 -1.09 -2.15 4.10
C LEU A 7 -1.79 -1.96 2.77
N VAL A 8 -2.05 -3.05 2.04
CA VAL A 8 -2.85 -3.03 0.82
C VAL A 8 -4.17 -3.73 1.08
N ALA A 9 -5.25 -2.94 1.15
CA ALA A 9 -6.62 -3.39 1.30
C ALA A 9 -7.32 -3.45 -0.06
N CYS A 10 -7.55 -4.66 -0.57
CA CYS A 10 -8.32 -4.88 -1.80
C CYS A 10 -9.69 -5.49 -1.48
N GLY A 11 -10.77 -4.80 -1.85
CA GLY A 11 -12.13 -5.34 -1.76
C GLY A 11 -12.46 -6.40 -2.82
N ALA A 12 -11.69 -6.45 -3.91
CA ALA A 12 -11.95 -7.28 -5.10
C ALA A 12 -11.23 -8.65 -5.10
N GLY A 13 -10.46 -8.98 -4.05
CA GLY A 13 -9.75 -10.26 -3.91
C GLY A 13 -8.23 -10.15 -3.95
N ILE A 14 -7.56 -11.26 -3.63
CA ILE A 14 -6.10 -11.37 -3.41
C ILE A 14 -5.32 -11.33 -4.74
N ALA A 15 -5.96 -11.69 -5.86
CA ALA A 15 -5.28 -11.89 -7.14
C ALA A 15 -4.63 -10.63 -7.72
N THR A 16 -5.23 -9.45 -7.50
CA THR A 16 -4.69 -8.18 -8.03
C THR A 16 -3.44 -7.72 -7.30
N SER A 17 -3.24 -8.21 -6.07
CA SER A 17 -2.23 -7.72 -5.14
C SER A 17 -0.82 -8.26 -5.43
N THR A 18 -0.69 -9.42 -6.08
CA THR A 18 0.63 -9.99 -6.44
C THR A 18 1.36 -9.15 -7.50
N VAL A 19 0.63 -8.61 -8.47
CA VAL A 19 1.16 -7.73 -9.53
C VAL A 19 1.62 -6.39 -8.93
N VAL A 20 0.89 -5.90 -7.94
CA VAL A 20 1.27 -4.70 -7.16
C VAL A 20 2.57 -4.94 -6.43
N ASN A 21 2.65 -6.05 -5.69
CA ASN A 21 3.78 -6.41 -4.85
C ASN A 21 5.06 -6.47 -5.66
N GLY A 22 5.07 -7.27 -6.73
CA GLY A 22 6.26 -7.48 -7.55
C GLY A 22 6.85 -6.18 -8.09
N ALA A 23 6.00 -5.29 -8.62
CA ALA A 23 6.49 -4.02 -9.14
C ALA A 23 6.76 -2.95 -8.05
N ILE A 24 6.35 -3.14 -6.78
CA ILE A 24 6.82 -2.28 -5.66
C ILE A 24 8.16 -2.81 -5.18
N GLU A 25 8.27 -4.12 -4.97
CA GLU A 25 9.51 -4.77 -4.56
C GLU A 25 10.64 -4.48 -5.53
N GLU A 26 10.39 -4.53 -6.85
CA GLU A 26 11.40 -4.20 -7.86
C GLU A 26 11.89 -2.76 -7.74
N MET A 27 10.96 -1.79 -7.62
CA MET A 27 11.31 -0.37 -7.43
C MET A 27 12.05 -0.14 -6.11
N ALA A 28 11.55 -0.72 -5.01
CA ALA A 28 12.13 -0.60 -3.68
C ALA A 28 13.56 -1.17 -3.66
N LYS A 29 13.76 -2.31 -4.31
CA LYS A 29 15.07 -2.97 -4.44
C LYS A 29 16.05 -2.15 -5.28
N GLU A 30 15.58 -1.52 -6.36
CA GLU A 30 16.40 -0.60 -7.17
C GLU A 30 16.84 0.64 -6.36
N ASN A 31 15.98 1.12 -5.46
CA ASN A 31 16.24 2.27 -4.59
C ASN A 31 16.87 1.91 -3.24
N ASN A 32 17.21 0.63 -2.99
CA ASN A 32 17.73 0.13 -1.71
C ASN A 32 16.86 0.48 -0.50
N LEU A 33 15.53 0.45 -0.67
CA LEU A 33 14.55 0.69 0.38
C LEU A 33 13.91 -0.62 0.83
N ASP A 34 13.77 -0.79 2.15
CA ASP A 34 13.12 -1.96 2.73
C ASP A 34 11.64 -1.64 3.01
N VAL A 35 10.78 -2.06 2.09
CA VAL A 35 9.34 -1.79 2.11
C VAL A 35 8.60 -3.09 2.38
N ASP A 36 7.79 -3.12 3.44
CA ASP A 36 7.02 -4.30 3.80
C ASP A 36 5.56 -4.13 3.36
N LEU A 37 5.14 -4.91 2.37
CA LEU A 37 3.81 -4.81 1.78
C LEU A 37 2.92 -5.90 2.36
N VAL A 38 1.91 -5.48 3.11
CA VAL A 38 1.02 -6.40 3.83
C VAL A 38 -0.36 -6.36 3.19
N GLN A 39 -0.74 -7.46 2.55
CA GLN A 39 -2.03 -7.58 1.87
C GLN A 39 -3.08 -8.09 2.85
N ILE A 40 -4.13 -7.31 3.07
CA ILE A 40 -5.20 -7.64 4.01
C ILE A 40 -6.56 -7.24 3.43
N LYS A 41 -7.65 -7.70 4.05
CA LYS A 41 -8.99 -7.22 3.68
C LYS A 41 -9.28 -5.87 4.34
N ILE A 42 -10.19 -5.11 3.73
CA ILE A 42 -10.70 -3.85 4.29
C ILE A 42 -11.26 -4.01 5.71
N SER A 43 -11.76 -5.20 6.06
CA SER A 43 -12.24 -5.54 7.39
C SER A 43 -11.13 -5.72 8.42
N GLU A 44 -9.96 -6.20 8.00
CA GLU A 44 -8.81 -6.51 8.87
C GLU A 44 -7.89 -5.30 9.07
N VAL A 45 -8.07 -4.26 8.26
CA VAL A 45 -7.30 -3.00 8.30
C VAL A 45 -7.27 -2.35 9.68
N GLY A 46 -8.38 -2.43 10.42
CA GLY A 46 -8.50 -1.85 11.75
C GLY A 46 -7.71 -2.58 12.83
N GLY A 47 -7.16 -3.78 12.56
CA GLY A 47 -6.25 -4.47 13.48
C GLY A 47 -4.77 -4.19 13.19
N TYR A 48 -4.44 -3.84 11.95
CA TYR A 48 -3.06 -3.60 11.50
C TYR A 48 -2.66 -2.12 11.46
N VAL A 49 -3.63 -1.22 11.60
CA VAL A 49 -3.48 0.25 11.79
C VAL A 49 -2.34 0.65 12.72
N ASP A 50 -2.15 -0.09 13.81
CA ASP A 50 -1.15 0.24 14.84
C ASP A 50 0.29 -0.07 14.40
N THR A 51 0.45 -1.02 13.48
CA THR A 51 1.75 -1.49 12.98
C THR A 51 2.10 -0.94 11.60
N ALA A 52 1.13 -0.29 10.95
CA ALA A 52 1.29 0.22 9.60
C ALA A 52 1.47 1.73 9.61
N ASP A 53 2.38 2.18 8.76
CA ASP A 53 2.64 3.61 8.54
C ASP A 53 1.67 4.19 7.51
N LEU A 54 1.16 3.34 6.60
CA LEU A 54 0.37 3.78 5.47
C LEU A 54 -0.66 2.72 5.06
N LEU A 55 -1.86 3.16 4.69
CA LEU A 55 -2.89 2.30 4.12
C LEU A 55 -3.15 2.63 2.66
N VAL A 56 -3.20 1.60 1.85
CA VAL A 56 -3.54 1.63 0.44
C VAL A 56 -4.84 0.89 0.25
N THR A 57 -5.94 1.57 -0.12
CA THR A 57 -7.26 0.95 -0.29
C THR A 57 -7.85 1.21 -1.66
N THR A 58 -8.41 0.17 -2.29
CA THR A 58 -9.15 0.29 -3.56
C THR A 58 -10.63 0.66 -3.36
N ALA A 59 -11.13 0.58 -2.13
CA ALA A 59 -12.52 0.87 -1.78
C ALA A 59 -12.65 2.24 -1.10
N MET A 60 -13.81 2.88 -1.26
CA MET A 60 -14.14 4.08 -0.49
C MET A 60 -14.31 3.70 0.99
N THR A 61 -13.34 4.08 1.81
CA THR A 61 -13.44 4.03 3.27
C THR A 61 -13.81 5.40 3.80
N GLN A 62 -14.96 5.50 4.46
CA GLN A 62 -15.35 6.65 5.31
C GLN A 62 -14.72 6.57 6.71
N LYS A 63 -13.72 5.70 6.90
CA LYS A 63 -12.99 5.60 8.16
C LYS A 63 -11.88 6.65 8.17
N GLU A 64 -11.94 7.54 9.16
CA GLU A 64 -10.80 8.36 9.54
C GLU A 64 -9.76 7.44 10.20
N PHE A 65 -8.62 7.27 9.54
CA PHE A 65 -7.47 6.60 10.12
C PHE A 65 -6.49 7.66 10.65
N PRO A 66 -5.75 7.36 11.73
CA PRO A 66 -4.74 8.27 12.29
C PRO A 66 -3.49 8.41 11.40
N PHE A 67 -3.41 7.66 10.30
CA PHE A 67 -2.28 7.60 9.37
C PHE A 67 -2.78 7.91 7.93
N PRO A 68 -1.87 8.22 6.98
CA PRO A 68 -2.24 8.54 5.61
C PRO A 68 -2.88 7.36 4.85
N VAL A 69 -4.03 7.64 4.24
CA VAL A 69 -4.77 6.68 3.42
C VAL A 69 -4.65 7.06 1.95
N ILE A 70 -4.09 6.15 1.16
CA ILE A 70 -3.92 6.27 -0.27
C ILE A 70 -4.98 5.46 -1.01
N ASN A 71 -5.66 6.12 -1.96
CA ASN A 71 -6.65 5.47 -2.82
C ASN A 71 -5.97 4.72 -3.97
N ALA A 72 -5.88 3.40 -3.84
CA ALA A 72 -5.36 2.49 -4.86
C ALA A 72 -6.31 2.22 -6.05
N ARG A 73 -7.25 3.13 -6.37
CA ARG A 73 -8.09 2.95 -7.57
C ARG A 73 -7.25 2.85 -8.86
N THR A 74 -6.08 3.48 -8.87
CA THR A 74 -5.01 3.36 -9.87
C THR A 74 -4.50 1.94 -10.08
N PHE A 75 -4.56 1.08 -9.06
CA PHE A 75 -4.22 -0.35 -9.16
C PHE A 75 -5.27 -1.19 -9.88
N LEU A 76 -6.54 -0.79 -9.81
CA LEU A 76 -7.61 -1.45 -10.58
C LEU A 76 -7.55 -1.08 -12.05
N THR A 77 -7.22 0.17 -12.37
CA THR A 77 -7.14 0.64 -13.75
C THR A 77 -5.81 0.29 -14.42
N GLY A 78 -4.80 -0.11 -13.65
CA GLY A 78 -3.43 -0.34 -14.14
C GLY A 78 -2.71 0.95 -14.55
N ILE A 79 -3.36 2.11 -14.41
CA ILE A 79 -2.84 3.42 -14.80
C ILE A 79 -2.55 4.19 -13.51
N GLY A 80 -1.29 4.59 -13.30
CA GLY A 80 -0.88 5.36 -12.12
C GLY A 80 -0.53 4.52 -10.89
N THR A 81 -0.37 3.20 -11.05
CA THR A 81 0.20 2.32 -10.03
C THR A 81 1.58 2.80 -9.61
N GLU A 82 2.47 3.04 -10.56
CA GLU A 82 3.81 3.59 -10.30
C GLU A 82 3.79 4.91 -9.51
N GLN A 83 2.82 5.78 -9.81
CA GLN A 83 2.65 7.05 -9.09
C GLN A 83 2.26 6.80 -7.62
N THR A 84 1.34 5.88 -7.39
CA THR A 84 0.91 5.49 -6.05
C THR A 84 2.09 4.88 -5.27
N LYS A 85 2.89 4.05 -5.94
CA LYS A 85 4.11 3.47 -5.36
C LYS A 85 5.17 4.52 -5.04
N LYS A 86 5.33 5.52 -5.92
CA LYS A 86 6.22 6.66 -5.67
C LYS A 86 5.75 7.50 -4.49
N GLU A 87 4.45 7.75 -4.36
CA GLU A 87 3.91 8.47 -3.20
C GLU A 87 4.19 7.73 -1.90
N ILE A 88 3.94 6.41 -1.89
CA ILE A 88 4.30 5.53 -0.78
C ILE A 88 5.81 5.68 -0.53
N LEU A 89 6.66 5.46 -1.52
CA LEU A 89 8.11 5.57 -1.41
C LEU A 89 8.58 6.92 -0.85
N GLN A 90 7.94 8.03 -1.25
CA GLN A 90 8.24 9.37 -0.73
C GLN A 90 7.84 9.52 0.73
N GLU A 91 6.70 8.98 1.14
CA GLU A 91 6.32 8.90 2.55
C GLU A 91 7.27 8.02 3.35
N LEU A 92 7.74 6.91 2.78
CA LEU A 92 8.69 6.02 3.44
C LEU A 92 10.10 6.59 3.57
N GLN A 93 10.50 7.46 2.64
CA GLN A 93 11.77 8.19 2.67
C GLN A 93 11.77 9.41 3.60
N LYS A 94 10.60 9.83 4.08
CA LYS A 94 10.43 11.00 4.93
C LYS A 94 10.71 10.66 6.40
#